data_AF-A0A960YEN7-F1
#
_entry.id   AF-A0A960YEN7-F1
#
_cell.length_a   1.000
_cell.length_b   1.000
_cell.length_c   1.000
_cell.angle_alpha   90.00
_cell.angle_beta   90.00
_cell.angle_gamma   90.00
#
_symmetry.space_group_name_H-M   'P 1'
#
loop_
_entity.id
_entity.type
_entity.pdbx_description
1 polymer ?
#
loop_
_entity_poly.entity_id
_entity_poly.type
_entity_poly.pdbx_seq_one_letter_code
_entity_poly.pdbx_strand_id
1 'polypeptide(L)' 'MKRKNLVLDEELLEKALQLSSHKTYSATVNEALEEFIRVHSLDGIIEFQGSGIWEGNLSSMRKDSKKKIGKDKGKKKK' A
#
# COMPACT_ATOMS: atom_id res chain seq x y z
N MET A 1 19.03 18.23 0.05
CA MET A 1 19.46 17.21 1.04
C MET A 1 20.81 17.57 1.63
N LYS A 2 21.10 17.11 2.86
CA LYS A 2 22.42 17.24 3.51
C LYS A 2 23.15 15.90 3.42
N ARG A 3 24.41 15.89 2.96
CA ARG A 3 25.23 14.68 2.90
C ARG A 3 25.55 14.18 4.31
N LYS A 4 25.40 12.89 4.56
CA LYS A 4 25.78 12.21 5.79
C LYS A 4 26.66 11.01 5.44
N ASN A 5 27.64 10.70 6.29
CA ASN A 5 28.42 9.48 6.16
C ASN A 5 27.81 8.43 7.10
N LEU A 6 27.44 7.28 6.55
CA LEU A 6 26.85 6.15 7.27
C LEU A 6 27.64 4.91 6.91
N VAL A 7 27.80 4.00 7.87
CA VAL A 7 28.33 2.66 7.59
C VAL A 7 27.13 1.76 7.30
N LEU A 8 27.11 1.14 6.14
CA LEU A 8 26.04 0.27 5.66
C LEU A 8 26.63 -1.07 5.22
N ASP A 9 25.83 -2.12 5.33
CA ASP A 9 26.16 -3.42 4.74
C ASP A 9 26.04 -3.31 3.21
N GLU A 10 27.12 -3.62 2.52
CA GLU A 10 27.23 -3.50 1.07
C GLU A 10 26.29 -4.48 0.34
N GLU A 11 26.15 -5.71 0.83
CA GLU A 11 25.27 -6.69 0.21
C GLU A 11 23.80 -6.30 0.35
N LEU A 12 23.42 -5.75 1.51
CA LEU A 12 22.06 -5.25 1.71
C LEU A 12 21.78 -4.04 0.82
N LEU A 13 22.76 -3.15 0.67
CA LEU A 13 22.61 -1.95 -0.16
C LEU A 13 22.48 -2.30 -1.64
N GLU A 14 23.26 -3.26 -2.14
CA GLU A 14 23.14 -3.78 -3.49
C GLU A 14 21.80 -4.45 -3.75
N LYS A 15 21.36 -5.33 -2.84
CA LYS A 15 20.04 -5.97 -2.92
C LYS A 15 18.92 -4.94 -2.93
N ALA A 16 18.99 -3.93 -2.04
CA ALA A 16 18.02 -2.85 -2.00
C ALA A 16 18.02 -2.04 -3.30
N LEU A 17 19.20 -1.76 -3.88
CA LEU A 17 19.31 -1.02 -5.14
C LEU A 17 18.65 -1.80 -6.29
N GLN A 18 18.91 -3.11 -6.38
CA GLN A 18 18.31 -3.99 -7.41
C GLN A 18 16.79 -4.10 -7.28
N LEU A 19 16.27 -4.12 -6.04
CA LEU A 19 14.83 -4.16 -5.77
C LEU A 19 14.17 -2.80 -5.99
N SER A 20 14.88 -1.71 -5.70
CA SER A 20 14.41 -0.35 -5.94
C SER A 20 14.41 -0.02 -7.42
N SER A 21 13.56 0.91 -7.85
CA SER A 21 13.61 1.45 -9.23
C SER A 21 14.67 2.55 -9.39
N HIS A 22 15.62 2.65 -8.46
CA HIS A 22 16.59 3.74 -8.37
C HIS A 22 17.95 3.35 -8.96
N LYS A 23 18.71 4.37 -9.40
CA LYS A 23 20.05 4.21 -9.98
C LYS A 23 21.18 4.52 -8.98
N THR A 24 20.85 5.02 -7.79
CA THR A 24 21.83 5.51 -6.83
C THR A 24 21.49 5.04 -5.43
N TYR A 25 22.51 4.65 -4.66
CA TYR A 25 22.33 4.26 -3.26
C TYR A 25 21.62 5.32 -2.42
N SER A 26 21.95 6.61 -2.61
CA SER A 26 21.30 7.69 -1.85
C SER A 26 19.79 7.71 -2.04
N ALA A 27 19.30 7.51 -3.28
CA ALA A 27 17.87 7.46 -3.56
C ALA A 27 17.21 6.22 -2.94
N THR A 28 17.83 5.04 -3.12
CA THR A 28 17.38 3.79 -2.49
C THR A 28 17.29 3.88 -0.97
N VAL A 29 18.30 4.46 -0.32
CA VAL A 29 18.32 4.63 1.14
C VAL A 29 17.23 5.60 1.60
N ASN A 30 16.98 6.68 0.85
CA ASN A 30 15.89 7.59 1.19
C ASN A 30 14.51 6.93 1.04
N GLU A 31 14.28 6.22 -0.06
CA GLU A 31 13.03 5.47 -0.26
C GLU A 31 12.82 4.45 0.87
N ALA A 32 13.87 3.70 1.22
CA ALA A 32 13.80 2.75 2.34
C ALA A 32 13.49 3.43 3.68
N LEU A 33 14.02 4.62 3.93
CA LEU A 33 13.70 5.40 5.14
C LEU A 33 12.27 5.94 5.14
N GLU A 34 11.79 6.42 3.99
CA GLU A 34 10.39 6.86 3.83
C GLU A 34 9.43 5.71 4.07
N GLU A 35 9.72 4.54 3.50
CA GLU A 35 8.92 3.33 3.69
C GLU A 35 8.96 2.85 5.14
N PHE A 36 10.14 2.88 5.78
CA PHE A 36 10.28 2.55 7.19
C PHE A 36 9.40 3.44 8.07
N ILE A 37 9.44 4.76 7.85
CA ILE A 37 8.59 5.73 8.56
C ILE A 37 7.11 5.45 8.27
N ARG A 38 6.76 5.20 7.00
CA ARG A 38 5.39 4.93 6.59
C ARG A 38 4.82 3.72 7.34
N VAL A 39 5.54 2.60 7.37
CA VAL A 39 5.10 1.39 8.06
C VAL A 39 4.89 1.65 9.55
N HIS A 40 5.88 2.24 10.23
CA HIS A 40 5.81 2.43 11.68
C HIS A 40 4.85 3.55 12.09
N SER A 41 4.57 4.53 11.22
CA SER A 41 3.53 5.53 11.48
C SER A 41 2.13 4.93 11.59
N LEU A 42 1.92 3.73 11.01
CA LEU A 42 0.66 3.02 11.03
C LEU A 42 0.56 2.03 12.20
N ASP A 43 1.62 1.82 13.00
CA ASP A 43 1.59 0.86 14.12
C ASP A 43 0.47 1.17 15.13
N GLY A 44 0.19 2.46 15.36
CA GLY A 44 -0.92 2.91 16.21
C GLY A 44 -2.32 2.64 15.64
N ILE A 45 -2.44 2.27 14.36
CA ILE A 45 -3.74 1.94 13.75
C ILE A 45 -4.34 0.68 14.37
N ILE A 46 -3.49 -0.28 14.76
CA ILE A 46 -3.94 -1.53 15.38
C ILE A 46 -4.65 -1.26 16.71
N GLU A 47 -4.26 -0.23 17.45
CA GLU A 47 -4.90 0.14 18.72
C GLU A 47 -6.36 0.56 18.56
N PHE A 48 -6.73 1.05 17.37
CA PHE A 48 -8.10 1.43 17.07
C PHE A 48 -8.99 0.24 16.66
N GLN A 49 -8.45 -0.97 16.50
CA GLN A 49 -9.23 -2.16 16.18
C GLN A 49 -10.21 -2.48 17.34
N GLY A 50 -11.51 -2.49 17.05
CA GLY A 50 -12.55 -2.78 18.06
C GLY A 50 -12.85 -1.63 19.02
N SER A 51 -12.14 -0.50 18.92
CA SER A 51 -12.38 0.71 19.72
C SER A 51 -13.70 1.42 19.40
N GLY A 52 -14.36 1.07 18.28
CA GLY A 52 -15.60 1.69 17.86
C GLY A 52 -15.47 3.09 17.28
N ILE A 53 -14.24 3.59 17.07
CA ILE A 53 -13.98 4.96 16.56
C ILE A 53 -14.54 5.24 15.15
N TRP A 54 -14.91 4.19 14.42
CA TRP A 54 -15.38 4.30 13.05
C TRP A 54 -16.90 4.06 12.99
N GLU A 55 -17.65 5.11 12.68
CA GLU A 55 -19.13 5.12 12.66
C GLU A 55 -19.71 5.05 11.24
N GLY A 56 -19.02 4.39 10.30
CA GLY A 56 -19.44 4.29 8.90
C GLY A 56 -20.24 3.03 8.55
N ASN A 57 -20.80 3.00 7.34
CA ASN A 57 -21.36 1.78 6.75
C ASN A 57 -20.48 1.33 5.57
N LEU A 58 -19.84 0.16 5.72
CA LEU A 58 -18.83 -0.30 4.74
C LEU A 58 -19.49 -0.65 3.40
N SER A 59 -20.73 -1.14 3.44
CA SER A 59 -21.48 -1.53 2.25
C SER A 59 -21.91 -0.34 1.40
N SER A 60 -22.18 0.83 1.99
CA SER A 60 -22.54 2.04 1.23
C SER A 60 -21.33 2.73 0.60
N MET A 61 -20.15 2.61 1.22
CA MET A 61 -18.90 3.22 0.72
C MET A 61 -18.29 2.44 -0.46
N ARG A 62 -18.51 1.12 -0.51
CA ARG A 62 -18.01 0.27 -1.60
C ARG A 62 -18.86 0.44 -2.86
N LYS A 63 -18.21 0.77 -3.98
CA LYS A 63 -18.85 0.88 -5.30
C LYS A 63 -18.96 -0.47 -6.02
N ASP A 64 -18.46 -1.54 -5.40
CA ASP A 64 -18.34 -2.89 -5.96
C ASP A 64 -19.67 -3.66 -6.02
N SER A 65 -20.81 -2.98 -5.81
CA SER A 65 -22.12 -3.61 -5.90
C SER A 65 -22.22 -4.26 -7.27
N LYS A 66 -22.15 -5.59 -7.30
CA LYS A 66 -22.34 -6.40 -8.50
C LYS A 66 -23.73 -6.07 -9.02
N LYS A 67 -23.82 -5.15 -9.98
CA LYS A 67 -25.01 -4.96 -10.80
C LYS A 67 -25.31 -6.34 -11.36
N LYS A 68 -26.39 -6.99 -10.88
CA LYS A 68 -26.85 -8.25 -11.45
C LYS A 68 -27.15 -7.95 -12.91
N ILE A 69 -26.22 -8.28 -13.80
CA ILE A 69 -26.46 -8.25 -15.24
C ILE A 69 -27.57 -9.28 -15.45
N GLY A 70 -28.78 -8.79 -15.67
CA GLY A 70 -29.93 -9.63 -15.93
C GLY A 70 -29.60 -10.55 -17.09
N LYS A 71 -29.72 -11.86 -16.87
CA LYS A 71 -29.75 -12.84 -17.96
C LYS A 71 -30.94 -12.47 -18.84
N ASP A 72 -30.68 -11.81 -19.96
CA ASP A 72 -31.66 -11.62 -21.01
C ASP A 72 -32.04 -13.02 -21.53
N LYS A 73 -33.15 -13.56 -21.02
CA LYS A 73 -33.72 -14.82 -21.51
C LYS A 73 -34.40 -14.47 -22.83
N GLY A 74 -33.67 -14.70 -23.92
CA GLY A 74 -34.19 -14.56 -25.28
C GLY A 74 -35.58 -15.19 -25.42
N LYS A 75 -36.59 -14.35 -25.66
CA LYS A 75 -37.91 -14.79 -26.13
C LYS A 75 -37.73 -15.38 -27.54
N LYS A 76 -37.69 -16.71 -27.65
CA LYS A 76 -37.91 -17.39 -28.94
C LYS A 76 -39.36 -17.14 -29.37
N LYS A 77 -39.50 -16.49 -30.53
CA LYS A 77 -40.74 -16.31 -31.29
C LYS A 77 -41.44 -17.66 -31.52
N LYS A 78 -42.77 -17.67 -31.37
CA LYS A 78 -43.69 -18.59 -32.05
C LYS A 78 -44.67 -17.74 -32.83
#